data_AF-Q26EG3-F1
#
_entry.id   AF-Q26EG3-F1
#
_cell.length_a   1.000
_cell.length_b   1.000
_cell.length_c   1.000
_cell.angle_alpha   90.00
_cell.angle_beta   90.00
_cell.angle_gamma   90.00
#
_symmetry.space_group_name_H-M   'P 1'
#
loop_
_entity.id
_entity.type
_entity.pdbx_description
1 polymer ?
#
loop_
_entity_poly.entity_id
_entity_poly.type
_entity_poly.pdbx_seq_one_letter_code
_entity_poly.pdbx_strand_id
1 'polypeptide(L)'
;MPLQASRKNQLMTEFTELYKNLSNSELLKIIAESDKYNPIAVETAKAEIDSRKLSIEELNQAKTEIDKQEEKKKLETKKRKHQEEKIKEGASTLFDTINPIQNGIQTPEKIIRFTTLIFAGIAVYRIFKEFEMFRYMFTDSGAKWDISMVEYFFPLIVLPLAVLLFWTRKKSGWILLSIFLSYSAITTIGLFFMNLGRQPSGIPALESLFPTVSPITYIMTLVFFGGTLWLISKENIRNIYKISKQTMFVTIGLTIAMNLIYMYSIIG
;
A
#
# COMPACT_ATOMS: atom_id res chain seq x y z
N MET A 1 43.68 -26.77 26.20
CA MET A 1 44.10 -25.50 26.86
C MET A 1 44.75 -24.45 25.94
N PRO A 2 45.57 -24.75 24.91
CA PRO A 2 46.25 -23.69 24.13
C PRO A 2 45.34 -22.86 23.21
N LEU A 3 44.20 -23.41 22.76
CA LEU A 3 43.26 -22.73 21.84
C LEU A 3 42.48 -21.57 22.49
N GLN A 4 42.17 -21.63 23.79
CA GLN A 4 41.46 -20.56 24.49
C GLN A 4 42.36 -19.35 24.79
N ALA A 5 43.63 -19.60 25.11
CA ALA A 5 44.62 -18.54 25.31
C ALA A 5 44.91 -17.78 23.99
N SER A 6 45.01 -18.50 22.86
CA SER A 6 45.20 -17.90 21.55
C SER A 6 44.04 -16.99 21.14
N ARG A 7 42.78 -17.41 21.39
CA ARG A 7 41.59 -16.63 21.06
C ARG A 7 41.44 -15.38 21.93
N LYS A 8 41.80 -15.48 23.22
CA LYS A 8 41.80 -14.34 24.15
C LYS A 8 42.80 -13.26 23.71
N ASN A 9 44.02 -13.66 23.32
CA ASN A 9 45.05 -12.72 22.85
C ASN A 9 44.66 -12.03 21.54
N GLN A 10 43.99 -12.74 20.63
CA GLN A 10 43.50 -12.15 19.38
C GLN A 10 42.42 -11.10 19.63
N LEU A 11 41.43 -11.40 20.47
CA LEU A 11 40.37 -10.45 20.87
C LEU A 11 40.95 -9.21 21.57
N MET A 12 41.92 -9.39 22.46
CA MET A 12 42.58 -8.30 23.15
C MET A 12 43.31 -7.36 22.17
N THR A 13 43.95 -7.92 21.14
CA THR A 13 44.63 -7.14 20.09
C THR A 13 43.62 -6.35 19.24
N GLU A 14 42.51 -6.99 18.85
CA GLU A 14 41.44 -6.37 18.05
C GLU A 14 40.77 -5.20 18.79
N PHE A 15 40.42 -5.38 20.07
CA PHE A 15 39.87 -4.29 20.88
C PHE A 15 40.89 -3.17 21.11
N THR A 16 42.17 -3.50 21.26
CA THR A 16 43.23 -2.49 21.47
C THR A 16 43.39 -1.59 20.25
N GLU A 17 43.34 -2.14 19.03
CA GLU A 17 43.39 -1.34 17.80
C GLU A 17 42.13 -0.50 17.61
N LEU A 18 40.95 -1.07 17.88
CA LEU A 18 39.68 -0.37 17.75
C LEU A 18 39.59 0.81 18.74
N TYR A 19 40.04 0.61 19.98
CA TYR A 19 39.83 1.56 21.08
C TYR A 19 40.75 2.76 21.04
N LYS A 20 41.89 2.66 20.36
CA LYS A 20 42.76 3.81 20.04
C LYS A 20 42.03 4.89 19.24
N ASN A 21 41.07 4.50 18.40
CA ASN A 21 40.29 5.43 17.57
C ASN A 21 39.01 5.94 18.24
N LEU A 22 38.64 5.39 19.40
CA LEU A 22 37.44 5.81 20.14
C LEU A 22 37.71 7.09 20.94
N SER A 23 36.68 7.91 21.05
CA SER A 23 36.68 9.10 21.91
C SER A 23 36.62 8.71 23.40
N ASN A 24 37.03 9.64 24.26
CA ASN A 24 37.02 9.40 25.72
C ASN A 24 35.62 9.11 26.26
N SER A 25 34.58 9.73 25.70
CA SER A 25 33.18 9.48 26.07
C SER A 25 32.71 8.08 25.66
N GLU A 26 33.18 7.56 24.53
CA GLU A 26 32.87 6.19 24.08
C GLU A 26 33.55 5.14 24.95
N LEU A 27 34.81 5.35 25.32
CA LEU A 27 35.54 4.45 26.22
C LEU A 27 34.93 4.44 27.62
N LEU A 28 34.62 5.62 28.17
CA LEU A 28 33.96 5.73 29.48
C LEU A 28 32.57 5.09 29.48
N LYS A 29 31.85 5.15 28.35
CA LYS A 29 30.56 4.49 28.21
C LYS A 29 30.68 2.96 28.25
N ILE A 30 31.67 2.38 27.57
CA ILE A 30 31.93 0.93 27.60
C ILE A 30 32.26 0.47 29.03
N ILE A 31 32.98 1.30 29.79
CA ILE A 31 33.30 1.02 31.20
C ILE A 31 32.06 1.15 32.09
N ALA A 32 31.23 2.18 31.88
CA ALA A 32 30.03 2.43 32.69
C ALA A 32 28.94 1.38 32.47
N GLU A 33 28.78 0.89 31.23
CA GLU A 33 27.81 -0.15 30.85
C GLU A 33 28.47 -1.55 30.80
N SER A 34 29.39 -1.85 31.74
CA SER A 34 30.20 -3.08 31.73
C SER A 34 29.41 -4.39 31.63
N ASP A 35 28.13 -4.38 32.01
CA ASP A 35 27.17 -5.48 31.91
C ASP A 35 26.74 -5.80 30.46
N LYS A 36 26.85 -4.83 29.54
CA LYS A 36 26.46 -4.97 28.14
C LYS A 36 27.60 -5.37 27.20
N TYR A 37 28.84 -5.37 27.70
CA TYR A 37 30.04 -5.59 26.90
C TYR A 37 30.81 -6.83 27.33
N ASN A 38 31.67 -7.32 26.44
CA ASN A 38 32.58 -8.43 26.75
C ASN A 38 33.58 -7.99 27.85
N PRO A 39 33.88 -8.81 28.87
CA PRO A 39 34.86 -8.47 29.91
C PRO A 39 36.24 -8.04 29.37
N ILE A 40 36.70 -8.65 28.26
CA ILE A 40 37.97 -8.29 27.60
C ILE A 40 37.90 -6.87 27.01
N ALA A 41 36.76 -6.48 26.45
CA ALA A 41 36.51 -5.13 25.98
C ALA A 41 36.52 -4.13 27.16
N VAL A 42 35.85 -4.43 28.26
CA VAL A 42 35.87 -3.56 29.45
C VAL A 42 37.28 -3.39 30.02
N GLU A 43 38.06 -4.47 30.08
CA GLU A 43 39.45 -4.46 30.52
C GLU A 43 40.35 -3.63 29.60
N THR A 44 40.20 -3.80 28.28
CA THR A 44 40.96 -3.04 27.27
C THR A 44 40.59 -1.56 27.28
N ALA A 45 39.32 -1.22 27.48
CA ALA A 45 38.86 0.17 27.60
C ALA A 45 39.42 0.87 28.85
N LYS A 46 39.52 0.16 29.99
CA LYS A 46 40.17 0.67 31.21
C LYS A 46 41.64 0.95 30.97
N ALA A 47 42.36 -0.02 30.40
CA ALA A 47 43.78 0.12 30.10
C ALA A 47 44.07 1.28 29.14
N GLU A 48 43.20 1.50 28.15
CA GLU A 48 43.32 2.62 27.20
C GLU A 48 42.97 3.98 27.83
N ILE A 49 42.00 4.05 28.74
CA ILE A 49 41.72 5.27 29.52
C ILE A 49 42.92 5.62 30.42
N ASP A 50 43.48 4.62 31.09
CA ASP A 50 44.63 4.79 31.99
C ASP A 50 45.89 5.21 31.21
N SER A 51 46.06 4.71 29.97
CA SER A 51 47.17 5.07 29.09
C SER A 51 47.11 6.53 28.63
N ARG A 52 45.90 7.09 28.48
CA ARG A 52 45.65 8.47 28.00
C ARG A 52 45.91 9.56 29.05
N LYS A 53 46.11 9.20 30.32
CA LYS A 53 46.41 10.14 31.43
C LYS A 53 45.49 11.37 31.44
N LEU A 54 44.19 11.12 31.31
CA LEU A 54 43.19 12.19 31.22
C LEU A 54 43.15 13.02 32.51
N SER A 55 43.02 14.33 32.35
CA SER A 55 42.76 15.26 33.45
C SER A 55 41.34 15.11 34.01
N ILE A 56 41.13 15.60 35.23
CA ILE A 56 39.82 15.55 35.91
C ILE A 56 38.78 16.37 35.10
N GLU A 57 39.18 17.49 34.51
CA GLU A 57 38.36 18.30 33.61
C GLU A 57 37.92 17.52 32.35
N GLU A 58 38.83 16.77 31.71
CA GLU A 58 38.52 15.97 30.51
C GLU A 58 37.58 14.81 30.81
N LEU A 59 37.73 14.17 31.98
CA LEU A 59 36.80 13.14 32.45
C LEU A 59 35.39 13.70 32.68
N ASN A 60 35.29 14.90 33.27
CA ASN A 60 34.00 15.57 33.50
C ASN A 60 33.33 16.00 32.19
N GLN A 61 34.10 16.50 31.22
CA GLN A 61 33.57 16.83 29.89
C GLN A 61 33.05 15.59 29.17
N ALA A 62 33.82 14.50 29.17
CA ALA A 62 33.42 13.25 28.54
C ALA A 62 32.16 12.64 29.20
N LYS A 63 31.99 12.78 30.52
CA LYS A 63 30.78 12.37 31.23
C LYS A 63 29.56 13.21 30.85
N THR A 64 29.75 14.53 30.73
CA THR A 64 28.70 15.45 30.28
C THR A 64 28.26 15.17 28.84
N GLU A 65 29.20 14.78 27.96
CA GLU A 65 28.92 14.35 26.59
C GLU A 65 28.04 13.09 26.55
N ILE A 66 28.32 12.11 27.42
CA ILE A 66 27.52 10.87 27.55
C ILE A 66 26.08 11.19 27.96
N ASP A 67 25.90 12.02 28.99
CA ASP A 67 24.57 12.41 29.49
C ASP A 67 23.76 13.12 28.41
N LYS A 68 24.40 14.04 27.66
CA LYS A 68 23.77 14.78 26.55
C LYS A 68 23.37 13.86 25.39
N GLN A 69 24.18 12.86 25.07
CA GLN A 69 23.86 11.87 24.05
C GLN A 69 22.73 10.93 24.47
N GLU A 70 22.69 10.53 25.75
CA GLU A 70 21.59 9.74 26.30
C GLU A 70 20.26 10.50 26.29
N GLU A 71 20.27 11.78 26.69
CA GLU A 71 19.07 12.61 26.65
C GLU A 71 18.56 12.79 25.22
N LYS A 72 19.44 13.04 24.24
CA LYS A 72 19.06 13.11 22.83
C LYS A 72 18.41 11.82 22.35
N LYS A 73 19.02 10.66 22.64
CA LYS A 73 18.45 9.35 22.28
C LYS A 73 17.10 9.10 22.96
N LYS A 74 16.95 9.44 24.24
CA LYS A 74 15.67 9.34 24.97
C LYS A 74 14.61 10.25 24.36
N LEU A 75 14.98 11.46 23.93
CA LEU A 75 14.08 12.43 23.31
C LEU A 75 13.64 11.99 21.90
N GLU A 76 14.55 11.47 21.08
CA GLU A 76 14.23 10.90 19.76
C GLU A 76 13.37 9.66 19.86
N THR A 77 13.64 8.78 20.83
CA THR A 77 12.83 7.58 21.08
C THR A 77 11.42 7.96 21.56
N LYS A 78 11.30 8.99 22.43
CA LYS A 78 9.99 9.54 22.83
C LYS A 78 9.25 10.16 21.65
N LYS A 79 9.93 10.92 20.78
CA LYS A 79 9.33 11.49 19.56
C LYS A 79 8.83 10.40 18.60
N ARG A 80 9.63 9.35 18.38
CA ARG A 80 9.23 8.18 17.55
C ARG A 80 8.04 7.43 18.15
N LYS A 81 8.07 7.11 19.44
CA LYS A 81 6.94 6.47 20.14
C LYS A 81 5.67 7.32 20.06
N HIS A 82 5.79 8.63 20.24
CA HIS A 82 4.65 9.54 20.14
C HIS A 82 4.09 9.64 18.71
N GLN A 83 4.94 9.54 17.68
CA GLN A 83 4.49 9.44 16.29
C GLN A 83 3.84 8.09 15.99
N GLU A 84 4.42 6.99 16.49
CA GLU A 84 3.83 5.64 16.36
C GLU A 84 2.48 5.53 17.08
N GLU A 85 2.34 6.13 18.26
CA GLU A 85 1.07 6.19 19.00
C GLU A 85 0.04 7.02 18.23
N LYS A 86 0.41 8.18 17.69
CA LYS A 86 -0.49 8.98 16.84
C LYS A 86 -0.91 8.25 15.57
N ILE A 87 -0.01 7.50 14.95
CA ILE A 87 -0.31 6.68 13.77
C ILE A 87 -1.19 5.49 14.15
N LYS A 88 -0.93 4.84 15.30
CA LYS A 88 -1.75 3.74 15.80
C LYS A 88 -3.15 4.20 16.22
N GLU A 89 -3.28 5.34 16.89
CA GLU A 89 -4.58 5.93 17.23
C GLU A 89 -5.34 6.38 15.98
N GLY A 90 -4.64 6.99 15.00
CA GLY A 90 -5.23 7.37 13.72
C GLY A 90 -5.65 6.16 12.86
N ALA A 91 -4.87 5.08 12.89
CA ALA A 91 -5.20 3.85 12.18
C ALA A 91 -6.29 3.07 12.90
N SER A 92 -6.25 2.91 14.22
CA SER A 92 -7.25 2.18 14.99
C SER A 92 -8.62 2.84 14.91
N THR A 93 -8.70 4.17 14.96
CA THR A 93 -9.97 4.90 14.78
C THR A 93 -10.56 4.71 13.38
N LEU A 94 -9.72 4.64 12.33
CA LEU A 94 -10.16 4.30 10.98
C LEU A 94 -10.56 2.83 10.86
N PHE A 95 -9.79 1.90 11.43
CA PHE A 95 -10.08 0.46 11.39
C PHE A 95 -11.34 0.11 12.19
N ASP A 96 -11.56 0.67 13.38
CA ASP A 96 -12.75 0.43 14.19
C ASP A 96 -14.02 1.01 13.56
N THR A 97 -13.89 2.14 12.84
CA THR A 97 -14.97 2.72 12.04
C THR A 97 -15.27 1.92 10.78
N ILE A 98 -14.29 1.17 10.28
CA ILE A 98 -14.31 0.41 9.02
C ILE A 98 -14.05 -1.09 9.27
N ASN A 99 -14.47 -1.65 10.41
CA ASN A 99 -14.41 -3.10 10.62
C ASN A 99 -15.78 -3.73 10.30
N PRO A 100 -16.09 -4.03 9.01
CA PRO A 100 -17.36 -4.63 8.62
C PRO A 100 -17.47 -6.11 9.01
N ILE A 101 -16.41 -6.73 9.55
CA ILE A 101 -16.29 -8.16 9.86
C ILE A 101 -16.71 -8.48 11.31
N GLN A 102 -17.30 -7.53 12.04
CA GLN A 102 -17.97 -7.87 13.31
C GLN A 102 -19.24 -8.68 13.04
N ASN A 103 -19.41 -9.79 13.76
CA ASN A 103 -20.47 -10.82 13.67
C ASN A 103 -21.93 -10.34 13.93
N GLY A 104 -22.26 -9.08 13.62
CA GLY A 104 -23.61 -8.53 13.66
C GLY A 104 -24.24 -8.44 12.27
N ILE A 105 -25.57 -8.26 12.23
CA ILE A 105 -26.34 -8.00 11.00
C ILE A 105 -25.65 -6.86 10.24
N GLN A 106 -25.20 -7.11 9.00
CA GLN A 106 -24.57 -6.08 8.18
C GLN A 106 -25.58 -4.95 7.92
N THR A 107 -25.34 -3.77 8.50
CA THR A 107 -26.19 -2.61 8.23
C THR A 107 -25.91 -2.07 6.82
N PRO A 108 -26.90 -1.44 6.17
CA PRO A 108 -26.71 -0.79 4.89
C PRO A 108 -25.49 0.15 4.87
N GLU A 109 -25.24 0.88 5.94
CA GLU A 109 -24.15 1.84 6.06
C GLU A 109 -22.78 1.15 6.03
N LYS A 110 -22.65 -0.02 6.69
CA LYS A 110 -21.41 -0.82 6.67
C LYS A 110 -21.11 -1.30 5.26
N ILE A 111 -22.12 -1.80 4.55
CA ILE A 111 -22.00 -2.21 3.15
C ILE A 111 -21.52 -1.04 2.29
N ILE A 112 -22.17 0.12 2.40
CA ILE A 112 -21.78 1.27 1.57
C ILE A 112 -20.35 1.73 1.89
N ARG A 113 -19.96 1.82 3.17
CA ARG A 113 -18.59 2.20 3.56
C ARG A 113 -17.54 1.21 3.03
N PHE A 114 -17.81 -0.09 3.17
CA PHE A 114 -16.92 -1.14 2.70
C PHE A 114 -16.77 -1.12 1.17
N THR A 115 -17.88 -1.01 0.44
CA THR A 115 -17.87 -0.83 -1.01
C THR A 115 -17.09 0.43 -1.40
N THR A 116 -17.32 1.57 -0.74
CA THR A 116 -16.52 2.78 -1.01
C THR A 116 -15.03 2.53 -0.82
N LEU A 117 -14.62 1.89 0.29
CA LEU A 117 -13.21 1.64 0.57
C LEU A 117 -12.56 0.76 -0.51
N ILE A 118 -13.22 -0.34 -0.89
CA ILE A 118 -12.74 -1.24 -1.94
C ILE A 118 -12.56 -0.48 -3.26
N PHE A 119 -13.60 0.22 -3.71
CA PHE A 119 -13.55 0.89 -5.01
C PHE A 119 -12.66 2.14 -5.00
N ALA A 120 -12.47 2.80 -3.85
CA ALA A 120 -11.46 3.84 -3.68
C ALA A 120 -10.04 3.27 -3.85
N GLY A 121 -9.75 2.13 -3.22
CA GLY A 121 -8.48 1.42 -3.39
C GLY A 121 -8.23 1.02 -4.85
N ILE A 122 -9.25 0.47 -5.52
CA ILE A 122 -9.19 0.12 -6.95
C ILE A 122 -8.96 1.36 -7.81
N ALA A 123 -9.63 2.48 -7.51
CA ALA A 123 -9.47 3.74 -8.24
C ALA A 123 -8.04 4.27 -8.17
N VAL A 124 -7.47 4.33 -6.95
CA VAL A 124 -6.09 4.77 -6.72
C VAL A 124 -5.10 3.83 -7.41
N TYR A 125 -5.29 2.52 -7.27
CA TYR A 125 -4.45 1.52 -7.92
C TYR A 125 -4.46 1.66 -9.45
N ARG A 126 -5.63 1.85 -10.06
CA ARG A 126 -5.76 2.09 -11.51
C ARG A 126 -5.04 3.36 -11.94
N ILE A 127 -5.27 4.49 -11.26
CA ILE A 127 -4.58 5.75 -11.58
C ILE A 127 -3.07 5.58 -11.53
N PHE A 128 -2.55 4.88 -10.52
CA PHE A 128 -1.13 4.62 -10.39
C PHE A 128 -0.61 3.72 -11.52
N LYS A 129 -1.32 2.63 -11.86
CA LYS A 129 -0.95 1.70 -12.93
C LYS A 129 -0.93 2.37 -14.31
N GLU A 130 -1.89 3.24 -14.57
CA GLU A 130 -2.04 3.92 -15.86
C GLU A 130 -1.20 5.20 -15.99
N PHE A 131 -0.42 5.55 -14.96
CA PHE A 131 0.36 6.79 -14.92
C PHE A 131 1.37 6.93 -16.06
N GLU A 132 2.03 5.84 -16.45
CA GLU A 132 2.98 5.85 -17.57
C GLU A 132 2.27 6.10 -18.90
N MET A 133 1.10 5.48 -19.09
CA MET A 133 0.31 5.67 -20.30
C MET A 133 -0.26 7.09 -20.38
N PHE A 134 -0.69 7.68 -19.26
CA PHE A 134 -1.01 9.11 -19.21
C PHE A 134 0.17 9.96 -19.66
N ARG A 135 1.36 9.73 -19.09
CA ARG A 135 2.55 10.48 -19.46
C ARG A 135 2.82 10.37 -20.96
N TYR A 136 2.77 9.16 -21.52
CA TYR A 136 2.94 8.92 -22.95
C TYR A 136 1.94 9.73 -23.79
N MET A 137 0.64 9.66 -23.46
CA MET A 137 -0.43 10.34 -24.22
C MET A 137 -0.33 11.87 -24.23
N PHE A 138 0.27 12.47 -23.19
CA PHE A 138 0.38 13.94 -23.06
C PHE A 138 1.76 14.50 -23.42
N THR A 139 2.80 13.66 -23.54
CA THR A 139 4.16 14.13 -23.81
C THR A 139 4.71 13.69 -25.17
N ASP A 140 4.17 12.63 -25.76
CA ASP A 140 4.61 12.17 -27.07
C ASP A 140 3.87 12.91 -28.19
N SER A 141 4.63 13.54 -29.08
CA SER A 141 4.13 14.23 -30.28
C SER A 141 3.40 13.31 -31.27
N GLY A 142 3.59 11.99 -31.17
CA GLY A 142 2.91 10.99 -31.98
C GLY A 142 1.53 10.57 -31.44
N ALA A 143 1.16 10.97 -30.22
CA ALA A 143 -0.10 10.59 -29.60
C ALA A 143 -1.28 11.31 -30.26
N LYS A 144 -1.99 10.62 -31.15
CA LYS A 144 -3.26 11.11 -31.73
C LYS A 144 -4.42 10.67 -30.86
N TRP A 145 -5.26 11.62 -30.50
CA TRP A 145 -6.48 11.35 -29.75
C TRP A 145 -7.59 10.93 -30.70
N ASP A 146 -8.14 9.75 -30.49
CA ASP A 146 -9.32 9.25 -31.19
C ASP A 146 -10.40 8.80 -30.19
N ILE A 147 -11.46 8.17 -30.67
CA ILE A 147 -12.56 7.70 -29.83
C ILE A 147 -12.14 6.62 -28.81
N SER A 148 -11.06 5.87 -29.09
CA SER A 148 -10.55 4.83 -28.17
C SER A 148 -9.99 5.44 -26.88
N MET A 149 -9.51 6.69 -26.93
CA MET A 149 -9.06 7.42 -25.76
C MET A 149 -10.21 7.69 -24.79
N VAL A 150 -11.41 7.96 -25.30
CA VAL A 150 -12.60 8.15 -24.47
C VAL A 150 -12.94 6.86 -23.73
N GLU A 151 -12.86 5.72 -24.41
CA GLU A 151 -13.06 4.42 -23.77
C GLU A 151 -12.00 4.15 -22.69
N TYR A 152 -10.74 4.44 -23.00
CA TYR A 152 -9.64 4.27 -22.06
C TYR A 152 -9.80 5.14 -20.79
N PHE A 153 -10.17 6.42 -20.95
CA PHE A 153 -10.39 7.32 -19.82
C PHE A 153 -11.70 7.09 -19.09
N PHE A 154 -12.67 6.43 -19.71
CA PHE A 154 -13.99 6.19 -19.13
C PHE A 154 -13.91 5.56 -17.72
N PRO A 155 -13.33 4.35 -17.52
CA PRO A 155 -13.22 3.78 -16.18
C PRO A 155 -12.34 4.60 -15.24
N LEU A 156 -11.38 5.35 -15.78
CA LEU A 156 -10.40 6.11 -15.03
C LEU A 156 -10.99 7.39 -14.41
N ILE A 157 -11.97 7.99 -15.08
CA ILE A 157 -12.70 9.17 -14.61
C ILE A 157 -13.98 8.77 -13.87
N VAL A 158 -14.74 7.83 -14.44
CA VAL A 158 -16.05 7.42 -13.89
C VAL A 158 -15.89 6.76 -12.54
N LEU A 159 -14.87 5.91 -12.33
CA LEU A 159 -14.71 5.20 -11.07
C LEU A 159 -14.42 6.15 -9.88
N PRO A 160 -13.43 7.07 -9.93
CA PRO A 160 -13.23 8.03 -8.85
C PRO A 160 -14.47 8.88 -8.55
N LEU A 161 -15.15 9.37 -9.60
CA LEU A 161 -16.37 10.16 -9.44
C LEU A 161 -17.51 9.35 -8.81
N ALA A 162 -17.69 8.12 -9.27
CA ALA A 162 -18.66 7.18 -8.71
C ALA A 162 -18.39 6.97 -7.22
N VAL A 163 -17.14 6.70 -6.84
CA VAL A 163 -16.73 6.47 -5.44
C VAL A 163 -17.01 7.69 -4.56
N LEU A 164 -16.62 8.90 -4.99
CA LEU A 164 -16.85 10.13 -4.24
C LEU A 164 -18.34 10.44 -4.05
N LEU A 165 -19.12 10.32 -5.12
CA LEU A 165 -20.57 10.56 -5.08
C LEU A 165 -21.32 9.45 -4.32
N PHE A 166 -20.83 8.22 -4.40
CA PHE A 166 -21.37 7.08 -3.66
C PHE A 166 -21.10 7.23 -2.16
N TRP A 167 -19.89 7.65 -1.78
CA TRP A 167 -19.55 8.00 -0.40
C TRP A 167 -20.50 9.07 0.17
N THR A 168 -20.73 10.14 -0.58
CA THR A 168 -21.61 11.26 -0.18
C THR A 168 -23.11 10.97 -0.31
N ARG A 169 -23.49 9.71 -0.55
CA ARG A 169 -24.88 9.24 -0.61
C ARG A 169 -25.73 9.94 -1.68
N LYS A 170 -25.09 10.41 -2.75
CA LYS A 170 -25.79 11.06 -3.88
C LYS A 170 -26.36 10.02 -4.83
N LYS A 171 -27.59 10.25 -5.31
CA LYS A 171 -28.27 9.39 -6.31
C LYS A 171 -27.37 9.10 -7.52
N SER A 172 -26.66 10.13 -8.00
CA SER A 172 -25.72 10.03 -9.11
C SER A 172 -24.54 9.08 -8.83
N GLY A 173 -24.09 8.99 -7.57
CA GLY A 173 -23.02 8.06 -7.19
C GLY A 173 -23.42 6.61 -7.34
N TRP A 174 -24.64 6.26 -6.94
CA TRP A 174 -25.18 4.91 -7.15
C TRP A 174 -25.32 4.60 -8.65
N ILE A 175 -25.80 5.57 -9.44
CA ILE A 175 -25.97 5.42 -10.89
C ILE A 175 -24.61 5.20 -11.56
N LEU A 176 -23.62 6.05 -11.31
CA LEU A 176 -22.29 5.95 -11.90
C LEU A 176 -21.58 4.65 -11.49
N LEU A 177 -21.68 4.25 -10.22
CA LEU A 177 -21.11 2.99 -9.77
C LEU A 177 -21.80 1.80 -10.45
N SER A 178 -23.12 1.84 -10.61
CA SER A 178 -23.85 0.78 -11.32
C SER A 178 -23.47 0.71 -12.79
N ILE A 179 -23.32 1.85 -13.47
CA ILE A 179 -22.82 1.92 -14.85
C ILE A 179 -21.42 1.28 -14.92
N PHE A 180 -20.51 1.67 -14.02
CA PHE A 180 -19.15 1.13 -13.99
C PHE A 180 -19.13 -0.39 -13.76
N LEU A 181 -19.94 -0.90 -12.83
CA LEU A 181 -20.01 -2.33 -12.52
C LEU A 181 -20.62 -3.13 -13.67
N SER A 182 -21.70 -2.65 -14.27
CA SER A 182 -22.33 -3.28 -15.43
C SER A 182 -21.41 -3.27 -16.65
N TYR A 183 -20.78 -2.13 -16.96
CA TYR A 183 -19.76 -2.01 -18.00
C TYR A 183 -18.63 -3.04 -17.77
N SER A 184 -18.03 -3.04 -16.58
CA SER A 184 -16.91 -3.93 -16.26
C SER A 184 -17.29 -5.41 -16.35
N ALA A 185 -18.50 -5.78 -15.92
CA ALA A 185 -19.00 -7.14 -16.04
C ALA A 185 -19.16 -7.56 -17.50
N ILE A 186 -19.82 -6.75 -18.34
CA ILE A 186 -20.01 -7.09 -19.76
C ILE A 186 -18.68 -7.13 -20.52
N THR A 187 -17.79 -6.16 -20.31
CA THR A 187 -16.44 -6.19 -20.89
C THR A 187 -15.68 -7.44 -20.47
N THR A 188 -15.80 -7.88 -19.22
CA THR A 188 -15.18 -9.13 -18.73
C THR A 188 -15.74 -10.36 -19.43
N ILE A 189 -17.06 -10.40 -19.72
CA ILE A 189 -17.67 -11.47 -20.52
C ILE A 189 -17.08 -11.48 -21.95
N GLY A 190 -17.00 -10.32 -22.60
CA GLY A 190 -16.40 -10.21 -23.94
C GLY A 190 -14.96 -10.72 -23.96
N LEU A 191 -14.13 -10.24 -23.03
CA LEU A 191 -12.74 -10.68 -22.90
C LEU A 191 -12.61 -12.17 -22.59
N PHE A 192 -13.52 -12.75 -21.80
CA PHE A 192 -13.54 -14.18 -21.52
C PHE A 192 -13.72 -15.00 -22.80
N PHE A 193 -14.70 -14.66 -23.64
CA PHE A 193 -14.92 -15.37 -24.91
C PHE A 193 -13.77 -15.16 -25.89
N MET A 194 -13.22 -13.95 -25.98
CA MET A 194 -12.02 -13.68 -26.79
C MET A 194 -10.83 -14.53 -26.33
N ASN A 195 -10.65 -14.69 -25.02
CA ASN A 195 -9.56 -15.51 -24.46
C ASN A 195 -9.76 -17.01 -24.70
N LEU A 196 -11.00 -17.52 -24.69
CA LEU A 196 -11.31 -18.91 -25.03
C LEU A 196 -11.02 -19.23 -26.51
N GLY A 197 -11.25 -18.27 -27.41
CA GLY A 197 -10.98 -18.42 -28.84
C GLY A 197 -9.54 -18.11 -29.25
N ARG A 198 -8.68 -17.68 -28.32
CA ARG A 198 -7.32 -17.22 -28.62
C ARG A 198 -6.42 -18.40 -28.99
N GLN A 199 -5.83 -18.33 -30.17
CA GLN A 199 -4.74 -19.22 -30.59
C GLN A 199 -3.38 -18.57 -30.28
N PRO A 200 -2.37 -19.35 -29.86
CA PRO A 200 -1.02 -18.82 -29.67
C PRO A 200 -0.49 -18.25 -30.98
N SER A 201 0.03 -17.02 -30.93
CA SER A 201 0.55 -16.35 -32.12
C SER A 201 1.85 -16.97 -32.65
N GLY A 202 2.54 -17.75 -31.82
CA GLY A 202 3.85 -18.31 -32.13
C GLY A 202 4.98 -17.28 -32.09
N ILE A 203 4.70 -16.01 -31.76
CA ILE A 203 5.68 -14.93 -31.65
C ILE A 203 5.88 -14.61 -30.17
N PRO A 204 7.05 -14.94 -29.57
CA PRO A 204 7.29 -14.77 -28.13
C PRO A 204 7.11 -13.34 -27.63
N ALA A 205 7.51 -12.34 -28.43
CA ALA A 205 7.33 -10.93 -28.09
C ALA A 205 5.84 -10.54 -27.96
N LEU A 206 5.00 -11.06 -28.85
CA LEU A 206 3.56 -10.79 -28.84
C LEU A 206 2.86 -11.52 -27.68
N GLU A 207 3.34 -12.71 -27.31
CA GLU A 207 2.85 -13.46 -26.15
C GLU A 207 3.22 -12.79 -24.83
N SER A 208 4.38 -12.14 -24.75
CA SER A 208 4.77 -11.33 -23.59
C SER A 208 3.92 -10.07 -23.43
N LEU A 209 3.51 -9.43 -24.54
CA LEU A 209 2.68 -8.23 -24.52
C LEU A 209 1.22 -8.54 -24.21
N PHE A 210 0.74 -9.72 -24.63
CA PHE A 210 -0.63 -10.16 -24.44
C PHE A 210 -0.66 -11.55 -23.77
N PRO A 211 -0.31 -11.62 -22.49
CA PRO A 211 -0.25 -12.90 -21.78
C PRO A 211 -1.64 -13.54 -21.69
N THR A 212 -1.70 -14.85 -21.87
CA THR A 212 -2.93 -15.61 -21.70
C THR A 212 -3.36 -15.55 -20.23
N VAL A 213 -4.57 -15.07 -19.99
CA VAL A 213 -5.14 -14.98 -18.65
C VAL A 213 -5.93 -16.25 -18.36
N SER A 214 -5.80 -16.78 -17.15
CA SER A 214 -6.56 -17.97 -16.75
C SER A 214 -8.07 -17.69 -16.77
N PRO A 215 -8.91 -18.60 -17.31
CA PRO A 215 -10.38 -18.50 -17.28
C PRO A 215 -10.97 -18.18 -15.90
N ILE A 216 -10.35 -18.70 -14.83
CA ILE A 216 -10.80 -18.47 -13.45
C ILE A 216 -10.75 -16.99 -13.06
N THR A 217 -9.78 -16.23 -13.58
CA THR A 217 -9.64 -14.80 -13.29
C THR A 217 -10.87 -14.03 -13.80
N TYR A 218 -11.36 -14.36 -14.98
CA TYR A 218 -12.59 -13.75 -15.52
C TYR A 218 -13.82 -14.14 -14.69
N ILE A 219 -13.96 -15.40 -14.30
CA ILE A 219 -15.07 -15.86 -13.44
C ILE A 219 -15.07 -15.11 -12.11
N MET A 220 -13.92 -15.02 -11.45
CA MET A 220 -13.78 -14.28 -10.19
C MET A 220 -14.08 -12.79 -10.36
N THR A 221 -13.66 -12.20 -11.48
CA THR A 221 -13.95 -10.79 -11.82
C THR A 221 -15.45 -10.56 -12.05
N LEU A 222 -16.14 -11.49 -12.72
CA LEU A 222 -17.59 -11.44 -12.90
C LEU A 222 -18.35 -11.58 -11.59
N VAL A 223 -17.93 -12.51 -10.73
CA VAL A 223 -18.52 -12.67 -9.38
C VAL A 223 -18.30 -11.40 -8.56
N PHE A 224 -17.12 -10.79 -8.64
CA PHE A 224 -16.82 -9.55 -7.93
C PHE A 224 -17.71 -8.39 -8.39
N PHE A 225 -17.75 -8.09 -9.71
CA PHE A 225 -18.54 -6.97 -10.22
C PHE A 225 -20.06 -7.24 -10.15
N GLY A 226 -20.49 -8.43 -10.56
CA GLY A 226 -21.89 -8.84 -10.51
C GLY A 226 -22.42 -8.97 -9.08
N GLY A 227 -21.62 -9.54 -8.17
CA GLY A 227 -21.95 -9.64 -6.75
C GLY A 227 -22.03 -8.28 -6.07
N THR A 228 -21.11 -7.35 -6.40
CA THR A 228 -21.19 -5.98 -5.91
C THR A 228 -22.42 -5.26 -6.46
N LEU A 229 -22.70 -5.39 -7.77
CA LEU A 229 -23.87 -4.77 -8.40
C LEU A 229 -25.17 -5.26 -7.76
N TRP A 230 -25.26 -6.57 -7.51
CA TRP A 230 -26.37 -7.17 -6.78
C TRP A 230 -26.48 -6.63 -5.35
N LEU A 231 -25.35 -6.52 -4.63
CA LEU A 231 -25.29 -6.03 -3.26
C LEU A 231 -25.80 -4.59 -3.15
N ILE A 232 -25.32 -3.68 -4.01
CA ILE A 232 -25.76 -2.27 -4.00
C ILE A 232 -27.18 -2.10 -4.55
N SER A 233 -27.68 -3.10 -5.26
CA SER A 233 -29.05 -3.14 -5.78
C SER A 233 -30.07 -3.63 -4.75
N LYS A 234 -29.64 -4.07 -3.55
CA LYS A 234 -30.57 -4.43 -2.48
C LYS A 234 -31.43 -3.23 -2.06
N GLU A 235 -32.67 -3.51 -1.68
CA GLU A 235 -33.68 -2.48 -1.42
C GLU A 235 -33.27 -1.48 -0.34
N ASN A 236 -32.72 -1.97 0.76
CA ASN A 236 -32.19 -1.16 1.85
C ASN A 236 -31.11 -0.14 1.39
N ILE A 237 -30.20 -0.55 0.51
CA ILE A 237 -29.17 0.34 -0.06
C ILE A 237 -29.82 1.33 -1.03
N ARG A 238 -30.65 0.84 -1.97
CA ARG A 238 -31.32 1.70 -2.96
C ARG A 238 -32.15 2.81 -2.31
N ASN A 239 -32.82 2.52 -1.20
CA ASN A 239 -33.64 3.47 -0.46
C ASN A 239 -32.80 4.64 0.09
N ILE A 240 -31.57 4.40 0.55
CA ILE A 240 -30.63 5.45 0.99
C ILE A 240 -30.32 6.42 -0.16
N TYR A 241 -30.17 5.90 -1.37
CA TYR A 241 -29.88 6.70 -2.56
C TYR A 241 -31.13 7.22 -3.29
N LYS A 242 -32.33 6.92 -2.78
CA LYS A 242 -33.61 7.25 -3.43
C LYS A 242 -33.71 6.70 -4.86
N ILE A 243 -33.24 5.47 -5.06
CA ILE A 243 -33.26 4.75 -6.34
C ILE A 243 -34.50 3.85 -6.41
N SER A 244 -35.37 4.09 -7.39
CA SER A 244 -36.49 3.19 -7.67
C SER A 244 -36.03 1.92 -8.41
N LYS A 245 -36.81 0.83 -8.32
CA LYS A 245 -36.56 -0.39 -9.10
C LYS A 245 -36.47 -0.10 -10.62
N GLN A 246 -37.34 0.79 -11.12
CA GLN A 246 -37.31 1.21 -12.51
C GLN A 246 -35.99 1.92 -12.86
N THR A 247 -35.53 2.87 -12.04
CA THR A 247 -34.24 3.56 -12.27
C THR A 247 -33.09 2.54 -12.31
N MET A 248 -33.08 1.57 -11.41
CA MET A 248 -32.08 0.50 -11.36
C MET A 248 -32.07 -0.32 -12.66
N PHE A 249 -33.21 -0.87 -13.08
CA PHE A 249 -33.29 -1.71 -14.27
C PHE A 249 -32.98 -0.92 -15.55
N VAL A 250 -33.44 0.33 -15.67
CA VAL A 250 -33.14 1.19 -16.82
C VAL A 250 -31.64 1.49 -16.87
N THR A 251 -31.01 1.84 -15.74
CA THR A 251 -29.57 2.16 -15.69
C THR A 251 -28.74 0.95 -16.12
N ILE A 252 -29.00 -0.22 -15.53
CA ILE A 252 -28.27 -1.46 -15.84
C ILE A 252 -28.53 -1.90 -17.29
N GLY A 253 -29.80 -1.94 -17.69
CA GLY A 253 -30.22 -2.36 -19.03
C GLY A 253 -29.66 -1.48 -20.14
N LEU A 254 -29.71 -0.15 -19.97
CA LEU A 254 -29.16 0.80 -20.94
C LEU A 254 -27.64 0.65 -21.04
N THR A 255 -26.94 0.48 -19.92
CA THR A 255 -25.49 0.27 -19.91
C THR A 255 -25.11 -1.01 -20.65
N ILE A 256 -25.82 -2.12 -20.38
CA ILE A 256 -25.58 -3.39 -21.07
C ILE A 256 -25.85 -3.25 -22.58
N ALA A 257 -26.98 -2.64 -22.96
CA ALA A 257 -27.33 -2.46 -24.36
C ALA A 257 -26.30 -1.61 -25.12
N MET A 258 -25.88 -0.47 -24.55
CA MET A 258 -24.84 0.38 -25.14
C MET A 258 -23.52 -0.37 -25.29
N ASN A 259 -23.13 -1.16 -24.29
CA ASN A 259 -21.88 -1.92 -24.34
C ASN A 259 -21.92 -3.05 -25.39
N LEU A 260 -23.05 -3.74 -25.54
CA LEU A 260 -23.24 -4.75 -26.57
C LEU A 260 -23.19 -4.13 -27.99
N ILE A 261 -23.84 -2.99 -28.20
CA ILE A 261 -23.78 -2.25 -29.48
C ILE A 261 -22.33 -1.87 -29.80
N TYR A 262 -21.61 -1.36 -28.79
CA TYR A 262 -20.22 -0.99 -28.94
C TYR A 262 -19.33 -2.18 -29.31
N MET A 263 -19.43 -3.30 -28.58
CA MET A 263 -18.67 -4.51 -28.90
C MET A 263 -19.01 -5.05 -30.30
N TYR A 264 -20.28 -5.02 -30.69
CA TYR A 264 -20.69 -5.40 -32.03
C TYR A 264 -20.04 -4.52 -33.11
N SER A 265 -19.95 -3.20 -32.88
CA SER A 265 -19.33 -2.26 -33.84
C SER A 265 -17.81 -2.42 -34.01
N ILE A 266 -17.13 -3.06 -33.06
CA ILE A 266 -15.69 -3.34 -33.16
C ILE A 266 -15.45 -4.68 -33.85
N ILE A 267 -16.31 -5.67 -33.61
CA ILE A 267 -16.13 -7.04 -34.07
C ILE A 267 -16.72 -7.27 -35.47
N GLY A 268 -17.85 -6.62 -35.78
CA GLY A 268 -18.56 -6.73 -37.05
C GLY A 268 -18.09 -5.70 -38.07
#